data_AF-A0A7W1LUH5-F1
#
_entry.id   AF-A0A7W1LUH5-F1
#
_cell.length_a   1.000
_cell.length_b   1.000
_cell.length_c   1.000
_cell.angle_alpha   90.00
_cell.angle_beta   90.00
_cell.angle_gamma   90.00
#
_symmetry.space_group_name_H-M   'P 1'
#
loop_
_entity.id
_entity.type
_entity.pdbx_description
1 polymer ?
#
loop_
_entity_poly.entity_id
_entity_poly.type
_entity_poly.pdbx_seq_one_letter_code
_entity_poly.pdbx_strand_id
1 'polypeptide(L)'
;LMIGRRGSGLAGLESLTGRRIALGSRDSGQARILPLWFLERAGITADDADLVIFDSDVGKHGDTGRSDLDALLAVTEDRADVAAVGINTWVSLTAAGDAATGDLEVVWESEPYNHCNFTALDSLDESRAATWVTHLLAMSWDDPEHRRILELEGLREWVRPQLAGYTSLTEAMEAQGIADNW
;
A
#
# COMPACT_ATOMS: atom_id res chain seq x y z
N LEU A 1 3.66 -1.05 -5.47
CA LEU A 1 4.28 -1.85 -6.55
C LEU A 1 3.28 -2.00 -7.69
N MET A 2 3.76 -2.06 -8.93
CA MET A 2 2.99 -2.60 -10.06
C MET A 2 3.49 -4.00 -10.34
N ILE A 3 2.60 -5.00 -10.22
CA ILE A 3 2.91 -6.41 -10.41
C ILE A 3 2.27 -6.90 -11.70
N GLY A 4 3.06 -7.50 -12.58
CA GLY A 4 2.58 -8.05 -13.86
C GLY A 4 2.95 -9.53 -14.00
N ARG A 5 2.52 -10.14 -15.11
CA ARG A 5 2.97 -11.48 -15.47
C ARG A 5 4.43 -11.48 -15.88
N ARG A 6 5.15 -12.52 -15.47
CA ARG A 6 6.54 -12.76 -15.85
C ARG A 6 6.67 -12.88 -17.36
N GLY A 7 7.62 -12.15 -17.94
CA GLY A 7 7.87 -12.17 -19.38
C GLY A 7 6.84 -11.41 -20.20
N SER A 8 6.02 -10.57 -19.57
CA SER A 8 5.09 -9.66 -20.25
C SER A 8 5.83 -8.59 -21.09
N GLY A 9 7.11 -8.34 -20.77
CA GLY A 9 7.91 -7.29 -21.40
C GLY A 9 7.55 -5.88 -20.93
N LEU A 10 6.66 -5.76 -19.93
CA LEU A 10 6.34 -4.50 -19.27
C LEU A 10 7.48 -4.11 -18.33
N ALA A 11 7.87 -2.84 -18.38
CA ALA A 11 8.93 -2.28 -17.53
C ALA A 11 8.69 -0.79 -17.36
N GLY A 12 8.56 -0.35 -16.11
CA GLY A 12 8.25 1.05 -15.80
C GLY A 12 6.79 1.42 -16.07
N LEU A 13 6.39 2.59 -15.57
CA LEU A 13 5.01 3.07 -15.69
C LEU A 13 4.66 3.40 -17.14
N GLU A 14 5.60 3.93 -17.92
CA GLU A 14 5.42 4.35 -19.31
C GLU A 14 4.99 3.18 -20.22
N SER A 15 5.30 1.94 -19.83
CA SER A 15 4.87 0.73 -20.55
C SER A 15 3.39 0.38 -20.35
N LEU A 16 2.69 1.09 -19.46
CA LEU A 16 1.31 0.79 -19.05
C LEU A 16 0.24 1.52 -19.86
N THR A 17 0.62 2.40 -20.79
CA THR A 17 -0.33 3.03 -21.72
C THR A 17 -1.06 1.96 -22.55
N GLY A 18 -2.38 2.05 -22.60
CA GLY A 18 -3.30 1.12 -23.27
C GLY A 18 -3.42 -0.24 -22.58
N ARG A 19 -2.88 -0.40 -21.37
CA ARG A 19 -2.94 -1.65 -20.60
C ARG A 19 -4.10 -1.65 -19.62
N ARG A 20 -4.48 -2.85 -19.19
CA ARG A 20 -5.45 -3.07 -18.13
C ARG A 20 -4.75 -3.02 -16.78
N ILE A 21 -5.06 -2.03 -15.97
CA ILE A 21 -4.43 -1.79 -14.67
C ILE A 21 -5.44 -2.09 -13.57
N ALA A 22 -5.20 -3.15 -12.81
CA ALA A 22 -5.99 -3.50 -11.65
C ALA A 22 -5.60 -2.63 -10.45
N LEU A 23 -6.59 -1.97 -9.84
CA LEU A 23 -6.43 -1.11 -8.67
C LEU A 23 -7.33 -1.60 -7.54
N GLY A 24 -6.86 -1.43 -6.30
CA GLY A 24 -7.61 -1.78 -5.11
C GLY A 24 -8.64 -0.73 -4.70
N SER A 25 -8.98 -0.73 -3.42
CA SER A 25 -10.04 0.12 -2.87
C SER A 25 -9.69 1.60 -2.97
N ARG A 26 -10.72 2.43 -3.21
CA ARG A 26 -10.58 3.88 -3.40
C ARG A 26 -9.88 4.63 -2.24
N ASP A 27 -9.89 4.08 -1.04
CA ASP A 27 -9.17 4.57 0.15
C ASP A 27 -7.81 3.91 0.41
N SER A 28 -7.41 2.95 -0.41
CA SER A 28 -6.11 2.33 -0.23
C SER A 28 -5.03 3.27 -0.74
N GLY A 29 -4.18 3.74 0.19
CA GLY A 29 -2.98 4.51 -0.13
C GLY A 29 -2.11 3.77 -1.13
N GLN A 30 -1.83 2.49 -0.85
CA GLN A 30 -0.91 1.67 -1.64
C GLN A 30 -1.50 1.06 -2.92
N ALA A 31 -2.81 0.82 -2.97
CA ALA A 31 -3.45 0.09 -4.06
C ALA A 31 -4.30 0.97 -4.99
N ARG A 32 -4.55 2.24 -4.65
CA ARG A 32 -5.28 3.17 -5.51
C ARG A 32 -4.77 4.60 -5.50
N ILE A 33 -4.71 5.27 -4.34
CA ILE A 33 -4.40 6.71 -4.26
C ILE A 33 -3.00 7.00 -4.82
N LEU A 34 -1.96 6.38 -4.27
CA LEU A 34 -0.59 6.57 -4.77
C LEU A 34 -0.36 5.98 -6.17
N PRO A 35 -0.87 4.78 -6.51
CA PRO A 35 -0.78 4.28 -7.88
C PRO A 35 -1.31 5.24 -8.95
N LEU A 36 -2.48 5.84 -8.74
CA LEU A 36 -3.04 6.84 -9.66
C LEU A 36 -2.17 8.09 -9.74
N TRP A 37 -1.70 8.58 -8.59
CA TRP A 37 -0.77 9.72 -8.52
C TRP A 37 0.51 9.50 -9.32
N PHE A 38 1.11 8.31 -9.23
CA PHE A 38 2.34 8.02 -9.97
C PHE A 38 2.10 7.80 -11.47
N LEU A 39 0.97 7.20 -11.86
CA LEU A 39 0.58 7.10 -13.27
C LEU A 39 0.41 8.49 -13.89
N GLU A 40 -0.28 9.39 -13.21
CA GLU A 40 -0.48 10.76 -13.69
C GLU A 40 0.84 11.52 -13.83
N ARG A 41 1.76 11.39 -12.86
CA ARG A 41 3.12 11.95 -12.94
C ARG A 41 3.96 11.37 -14.07
N ALA A 42 3.69 10.13 -14.49
CA ALA A 42 4.29 9.50 -15.66
C ALA A 42 3.60 9.90 -16.98
N GLY A 43 2.59 10.77 -16.94
CA GLY A 43 1.84 11.23 -18.10
C GLY A 43 0.78 10.23 -18.58
N ILE A 44 0.40 9.27 -17.75
CA ILE A 44 -0.67 8.29 -18.03
C ILE A 44 -1.91 8.71 -17.27
N THR A 45 -2.90 9.20 -18.00
CA THR A 45 -4.20 9.59 -17.43
C THR A 45 -5.16 8.40 -17.40
N ALA A 46 -6.32 8.57 -16.77
CA ALA A 46 -7.36 7.55 -16.74
C ALA A 46 -7.88 7.17 -18.14
N ASP A 47 -7.75 8.06 -19.14
CA ASP A 47 -8.15 7.78 -20.53
C ASP A 47 -7.07 6.99 -21.30
N ASP A 48 -5.84 6.95 -20.78
CA ASP A 48 -4.71 6.28 -21.39
C ASP A 48 -4.58 4.81 -20.95
N ALA A 49 -5.42 4.32 -20.03
CA ALA A 49 -5.38 2.95 -19.52
C ALA A 49 -6.80 2.42 -19.20
N ASP A 50 -6.98 1.10 -19.24
CA ASP A 50 -8.22 0.46 -18.83
C ASP A 50 -8.14 0.09 -17.34
N LEU A 51 -8.84 0.85 -16.48
CA LEU A 51 -8.77 0.66 -15.03
C LEU A 51 -9.76 -0.41 -14.55
N VAL A 52 -9.24 -1.48 -13.95
CA VAL A 52 -10.04 -2.55 -13.33
C VAL A 52 -10.07 -2.32 -11.82
N ILE A 53 -11.23 -1.93 -11.29
CA ILE A 53 -11.35 -1.44 -9.91
C ILE A 53 -11.92 -2.50 -8.96
N PHE A 54 -11.29 -2.66 -7.79
CA PHE A 54 -11.76 -3.52 -6.70
C PHE A 54 -11.94 -2.73 -5.40
N ASP A 55 -13.18 -2.29 -5.12
CA ASP A 55 -13.55 -1.61 -3.87
C ASP A 55 -13.90 -2.60 -2.74
N SER A 56 -12.97 -3.49 -2.43
CA SER A 56 -13.09 -4.49 -1.36
C SER A 56 -12.63 -3.92 -0.01
N ASP A 57 -13.48 -3.94 1.01
CA ASP A 57 -13.20 -3.40 2.35
C ASP A 57 -12.96 -1.87 2.41
N VAL A 58 -13.68 -1.09 1.60
CA VAL A 58 -13.71 0.37 1.74
C VAL A 58 -14.07 0.77 3.18
N GLY A 59 -13.37 1.77 3.71
CA GLY A 59 -13.37 2.21 5.10
C GLY A 59 -12.26 1.58 5.94
N LYS A 60 -11.45 0.69 5.36
CA LYS A 60 -10.25 0.11 6.00
C LYS A 60 -8.95 0.74 5.50
N HIS A 61 -9.00 1.67 4.55
CA HIS A 61 -7.84 2.45 4.10
C HIS A 61 -6.66 1.58 3.60
N GLY A 62 -6.99 0.39 3.05
CA GLY A 62 -6.00 -0.57 2.57
C GLY A 62 -5.33 -1.44 3.64
N ASP A 63 -5.74 -1.37 4.91
CA ASP A 63 -5.10 -2.11 6.01
C ASP A 63 -5.20 -3.65 5.89
N THR A 64 -6.29 -4.16 5.30
CA THR A 64 -6.54 -5.61 5.24
C THR A 64 -5.77 -6.33 4.12
N GLY A 65 -5.24 -5.60 3.14
CA GLY A 65 -4.66 -6.15 1.92
C GLY A 65 -5.67 -6.90 1.02
N ARG A 66 -6.97 -6.88 1.33
CA ARG A 66 -7.97 -7.64 0.58
C ARG A 66 -8.07 -7.19 -0.87
N SER A 67 -8.15 -5.89 -1.10
CA SER A 67 -8.24 -5.33 -2.45
C SER A 67 -6.97 -5.57 -3.28
N ASP A 68 -5.81 -5.65 -2.63
CA ASP A 68 -4.54 -6.00 -3.26
C ASP A 68 -4.58 -7.44 -3.81
N LEU A 69 -5.15 -8.37 -3.04
CA LEU A 69 -5.33 -9.76 -3.48
C LEU A 69 -6.33 -9.87 -4.63
N ASP A 70 -7.45 -9.14 -4.58
CA ASP A 70 -8.44 -9.12 -5.67
C ASP A 70 -7.82 -8.55 -6.97
N ALA A 71 -6.98 -7.51 -6.86
CA ALA A 71 -6.25 -6.94 -7.98
C ALA A 71 -5.21 -7.92 -8.57
N LEU A 72 -4.44 -8.61 -7.72
CA LEU A 72 -3.50 -9.66 -8.16
C LEU A 72 -4.22 -10.81 -8.85
N LEU A 73 -5.36 -11.25 -8.30
CA LEU A 73 -6.16 -12.31 -8.91
C LEU A 73 -6.57 -11.93 -10.34
N ALA A 74 -6.94 -10.67 -10.58
CA ALA A 74 -7.25 -10.19 -11.92
C ALA A 74 -6.09 -10.37 -12.92
N VAL A 75 -4.84 -10.20 -12.48
CA VAL A 75 -3.66 -10.47 -13.32
C VAL A 75 -3.52 -11.97 -13.58
N THR A 76 -3.64 -12.80 -12.55
CA THR A 76 -3.51 -14.26 -12.68
C THR A 76 -4.64 -14.90 -13.52
N GLU A 77 -5.80 -14.26 -13.59
CA GLU A 77 -6.95 -14.68 -14.40
C GLU A 77 -7.00 -14.02 -15.79
N ASP A 78 -5.95 -13.28 -16.17
CA ASP A 78 -5.85 -12.57 -17.45
C ASP A 78 -6.98 -11.54 -17.68
N ARG A 79 -7.52 -10.99 -16.59
CA ARG A 79 -8.48 -9.87 -16.59
C ARG A 79 -7.78 -8.51 -16.52
N ALA A 80 -6.54 -8.48 -16.04
CA ALA A 80 -5.67 -7.30 -16.02
C ALA A 80 -4.24 -7.66 -16.46
N ASP A 81 -3.49 -6.67 -16.93
CA ASP A 81 -2.09 -6.86 -17.35
C ASP A 81 -1.13 -6.61 -16.18
N VAL A 82 -1.48 -5.65 -15.31
CA VAL A 82 -0.75 -5.33 -14.07
C VAL A 82 -1.71 -5.03 -12.92
N ALA A 83 -1.24 -5.16 -11.69
CA ALA A 83 -1.95 -4.82 -10.46
C ALA A 83 -1.14 -3.90 -9.56
N ALA A 84 -1.78 -2.90 -8.97
CA ALA A 84 -1.21 -2.07 -7.91
C ALA A 84 -1.35 -2.77 -6.55
N VAL A 85 -0.22 -2.98 -5.87
CA VAL A 85 -0.15 -3.78 -4.64
C VAL A 85 0.83 -3.15 -3.64
N GLY A 86 0.49 -3.21 -2.35
CA GLY A 86 1.39 -2.88 -1.25
C GLY A 86 2.58 -3.83 -1.14
N ILE A 87 3.75 -3.30 -0.78
CA ILE A 87 4.97 -4.10 -0.63
C ILE A 87 4.81 -5.20 0.44
N ASN A 88 4.08 -4.92 1.52
CA ASN A 88 3.84 -5.89 2.59
C ASN A 88 3.07 -7.11 2.05
N THR A 89 1.98 -6.89 1.31
CA THR A 89 1.22 -7.97 0.65
C THR A 89 2.10 -8.79 -0.28
N TRP A 90 2.90 -8.13 -1.12
CA TRP A 90 3.81 -8.80 -2.06
C TRP A 90 4.88 -9.65 -1.35
N VAL A 91 5.51 -9.10 -0.30
CA VAL A 91 6.51 -9.80 0.50
C VAL A 91 5.88 -11.00 1.24
N SER A 92 4.69 -10.84 1.81
CA SER A 92 4.00 -11.94 2.49
C SER A 92 3.68 -13.10 1.55
N LEU A 93 3.20 -12.81 0.33
CA LEU A 93 2.86 -13.84 -0.66
C LEU A 93 4.12 -14.56 -1.18
N THR A 94 5.19 -13.83 -1.47
CA THR A 94 6.43 -14.41 -2.00
C THR A 94 7.22 -15.18 -0.94
N ALA A 95 7.23 -14.70 0.32
CA ALA A 95 7.88 -15.39 1.43
C ALA A 95 7.18 -16.70 1.81
N ALA A 96 5.86 -16.79 1.63
CA ALA A 96 5.09 -18.01 1.83
C ALA A 96 5.38 -19.10 0.78
N GLY A 97 6.16 -18.79 -0.27
CA GLY A 97 6.44 -19.71 -1.37
C GLY A 97 5.19 -20.02 -2.19
N ASP A 98 4.23 -19.08 -2.23
CA ASP A 98 2.99 -19.27 -2.97
C ASP A 98 3.31 -19.43 -4.46
N ALA A 99 3.03 -20.63 -4.99
CA ALA A 99 3.24 -20.95 -6.40
C ALA A 99 2.51 -19.99 -7.33
N ALA A 100 1.41 -19.36 -6.88
CA ALA A 100 0.68 -18.35 -7.64
C ALA A 100 1.51 -17.09 -7.95
N THR A 101 2.56 -16.80 -7.15
CA THR A 101 3.48 -15.68 -7.41
C THR A 101 4.64 -16.04 -8.34
N GLY A 102 4.84 -17.33 -8.64
CA GLY A 102 5.96 -17.80 -9.47
C GLY A 102 5.93 -17.24 -10.90
N ASP A 103 4.73 -17.01 -11.42
CA ASP A 103 4.50 -16.45 -12.76
C ASP A 103 4.30 -14.93 -12.75
N LEU A 104 4.58 -14.27 -11.63
CA LEU A 104 4.48 -12.82 -11.48
C LEU A 104 5.86 -12.17 -11.36
N GLU A 105 5.93 -10.88 -11.68
CA GLU A 105 7.12 -10.04 -11.54
C GLU A 105 6.77 -8.59 -11.19
N VAL A 106 7.70 -7.89 -10.55
CA VAL A 106 7.59 -6.46 -10.28
C VAL A 106 7.91 -5.71 -11.58
N VAL A 107 6.91 -5.00 -12.12
CA VAL A 107 7.04 -4.16 -13.31
C VAL A 107 7.58 -2.77 -12.94
N TRP A 108 7.16 -2.26 -11.78
CA TRP A 108 7.58 -0.98 -11.24
C TRP A 108 7.41 -0.90 -9.73
N GLU A 109 8.28 -0.11 -9.08
CA GLU A 109 8.27 0.18 -7.65
C GLU A 109 8.31 1.69 -7.43
N SER A 110 7.47 2.18 -6.52
CA SER A 110 7.43 3.60 -6.17
C SER A 110 8.59 4.01 -5.29
N GLU A 111 8.82 5.31 -5.17
CA GLU A 111 9.60 5.82 -4.05
C GLU A 111 9.02 5.35 -2.69
N PRO A 112 9.87 5.21 -1.65
CA PRO A 112 9.41 4.88 -0.31
C PRO A 112 8.51 5.97 0.28
N TYR A 113 7.52 5.55 1.04
CA TYR A 113 6.62 6.42 1.81
C TYR A 113 6.26 5.73 3.13
N ASN A 114 5.76 6.50 4.08
CA ASN A 114 5.25 5.96 5.34
C ASN A 114 3.76 5.61 5.19
N HIS A 115 3.38 4.47 5.76
CA HIS A 115 2.05 3.89 5.58
C HIS A 115 1.19 4.05 6.84
N CYS A 116 1.49 3.31 7.92
CA CYS A 116 0.73 3.37 9.17
C CYS A 116 1.41 4.22 10.25
N ASN A 117 0.60 4.99 10.99
CA ASN A 117 0.96 5.57 12.28
C ASN A 117 -0.22 5.47 13.26
N PHE A 118 0.11 5.46 14.55
CA PHE A 118 -0.90 5.75 15.56
C PHE A 118 -1.17 7.25 15.60
N THR A 119 -2.45 7.59 15.52
CA THR A 119 -2.96 8.96 15.62
C THR A 119 -3.99 9.03 16.74
N ALA A 120 -4.08 10.18 17.40
CA ALA A 120 -5.04 10.43 18.46
C ALA A 120 -5.80 11.73 18.20
N LEU A 121 -7.01 11.83 18.76
CA LEU A 121 -7.77 13.07 18.78
C LEU A 121 -7.06 14.14 19.62
N ASP A 122 -7.24 15.40 19.26
CA ASP A 122 -6.73 16.56 19.99
C ASP A 122 -7.21 16.63 21.45
N SER A 123 -8.35 16.03 21.74
CA SER A 123 -8.92 15.92 23.08
C SER A 123 -8.24 14.89 23.99
N LEU A 124 -7.29 14.10 23.49
CA LEU A 124 -6.57 13.12 24.32
C LEU A 124 -5.65 13.84 25.30
N ASP A 125 -5.73 13.47 26.59
CA ASP A 125 -4.86 13.99 27.63
C ASP A 125 -3.37 13.75 27.30
N GLU A 126 -2.58 14.82 27.31
CA GLU A 126 -1.17 14.80 26.90
C GLU A 126 -0.32 13.88 27.79
N SER A 127 -0.61 13.82 29.09
CA SER A 127 0.15 12.96 30.02
C SER A 127 -0.12 11.48 29.75
N ARG A 128 -1.36 11.13 29.39
CA ARG A 128 -1.72 9.78 28.96
C ARG A 128 -1.09 9.43 27.63
N ALA A 129 -1.14 10.34 26.65
CA ALA A 129 -0.50 10.16 25.35
C ALA A 129 1.01 9.93 25.51
N ALA A 130 1.70 10.77 26.29
CA ALA A 130 3.12 10.64 26.54
C ALA A 130 3.47 9.30 27.20
N THR A 131 2.71 8.90 28.23
CA THR A 131 2.90 7.61 28.92
C THR A 131 2.74 6.44 27.96
N TRP A 132 1.69 6.45 27.14
CA TRP A 132 1.44 5.39 26.15
C TRP A 132 2.57 5.32 25.11
N VAL A 133 3.03 6.45 24.57
CA VAL A 133 4.15 6.45 23.61
C VAL A 133 5.44 5.95 24.26
N THR A 134 5.73 6.33 25.51
CA THR A 134 6.90 5.82 26.24
C THR A 134 6.86 4.29 26.35
N HIS A 135 5.71 3.70 26.64
CA HIS A 135 5.58 2.24 26.68
C HIS A 135 5.74 1.60 25.30
N LEU A 136 5.16 2.18 24.26
CA LEU A 136 5.26 1.67 22.90
C LEU A 136 6.73 1.63 22.43
N LEU A 137 7.47 2.71 22.65
CA LEU A 137 8.89 2.82 22.28
C LEU A 137 9.83 1.99 23.16
N ALA A 138 9.36 1.52 24.33
CA ALA A 138 10.15 0.67 25.22
C ALA A 138 10.01 -0.83 24.89
N MET A 139 9.14 -1.20 23.94
CA MET A 139 9.01 -2.59 23.50
C MET A 139 10.33 -3.10 22.92
N SER A 140 10.66 -4.35 23.23
CA SER A 140 11.90 -5.00 22.80
C SER A 140 11.59 -6.28 22.05
N TRP A 141 12.26 -6.49 20.92
CA TRP A 141 12.17 -7.73 20.14
C TRP A 141 12.62 -8.98 20.91
N ASP A 142 13.50 -8.80 21.90
CA ASP A 142 14.03 -9.91 22.71
C ASP A 142 13.06 -10.35 23.82
N ASP A 143 12.03 -9.57 24.11
CA ASP A 143 10.95 -9.93 25.03
C ASP A 143 9.85 -10.69 24.24
N PRO A 144 9.54 -11.95 24.58
CA PRO A 144 8.54 -12.74 23.85
C PRO A 144 7.12 -12.13 23.85
N GLU A 145 6.71 -11.41 24.90
CA GLU A 145 5.39 -10.80 24.96
C GLU A 145 5.31 -9.56 24.05
N HIS A 146 6.37 -8.73 24.07
CA HIS A 146 6.48 -7.61 23.14
C HIS A 146 6.62 -8.10 21.69
N ARG A 147 7.48 -9.09 21.44
CA ARG A 147 7.71 -9.64 20.11
C ARG A 147 6.43 -10.10 19.44
N ARG A 148 5.52 -10.74 20.19
CA ARG A 148 4.20 -11.11 19.65
C ARG A 148 3.44 -9.90 19.10
N ILE A 149 3.46 -8.77 19.79
CA ILE A 149 2.79 -7.53 19.34
C ILE A 149 3.50 -6.96 18.11
N LEU A 150 4.84 -6.90 18.15
CA LEU A 150 5.66 -6.40 17.04
C LEU A 150 5.45 -7.24 15.77
N GLU A 151 5.36 -8.56 15.90
CA GLU A 151 5.08 -9.49 14.79
C GLU A 151 3.67 -9.30 14.21
N LEU A 152 2.66 -9.05 15.04
CA LEU A 152 1.29 -8.75 14.58
C LEU A 152 1.23 -7.48 13.73
N GLU A 153 2.04 -6.48 14.07
CA GLU A 153 2.17 -5.21 13.36
C GLU A 153 3.21 -5.28 12.23
N GLY A 154 3.85 -6.44 12.01
CA GLY A 154 4.83 -6.65 10.94
C GLY A 154 6.13 -5.87 11.10
N LEU A 155 6.50 -5.47 12.32
CA LEU A 155 7.67 -4.62 12.60
C LEU A 155 8.59 -5.23 13.66
N ARG A 156 9.78 -4.62 13.84
CA ARG A 156 10.77 -5.05 14.85
C ARG A 156 10.96 -4.08 16.00
N GLU A 157 10.59 -2.84 15.79
CA GLU A 157 10.65 -1.78 16.80
C GLU A 157 9.65 -0.69 16.43
N TRP A 158 9.17 0.02 17.45
CA TRP A 158 8.39 1.23 17.26
C TRP A 158 9.32 2.44 17.19
N VAL A 159 9.01 3.37 16.30
CA VAL A 159 9.78 4.61 16.13
C VAL A 159 8.86 5.82 16.22
N ARG A 160 9.45 6.99 16.47
CA ARG A 160 8.71 8.26 16.36
C ARG A 160 8.32 8.50 14.89
N PRO A 161 7.16 9.12 14.63
CA PRO A 161 6.67 9.33 13.28
C PRO A 161 7.62 10.25 12.50
N GLN A 162 7.87 9.91 11.24
CA GLN A 162 8.59 10.75 10.29
C GLN A 162 7.60 11.36 9.31
N LEU A 163 7.10 12.56 9.62
CA LEU A 163 6.00 13.17 8.87
C LEU A 163 6.33 13.42 7.39
N ALA A 164 7.59 13.69 7.07
CA ALA A 164 8.05 13.88 5.69
C ALA A 164 7.81 12.65 4.79
N GLY A 165 7.69 11.45 5.36
CA GLY A 165 7.38 10.24 4.60
C GLY A 165 5.92 10.15 4.11
N TYR A 166 5.04 11.05 4.56
CA TYR A 166 3.63 11.12 4.16
C TYR A 166 3.35 12.18 3.09
N THR A 167 4.37 12.94 2.66
CA THR A 167 4.20 14.05 1.72
C THR A 167 3.57 13.59 0.40
N SER A 168 4.04 12.47 -0.18
CA SER A 168 3.50 11.96 -1.44
C SER A 168 2.02 11.57 -1.34
N LEU A 169 1.60 11.00 -0.20
CA LEU A 169 0.21 10.66 0.04
C LEU A 169 -0.65 11.92 0.20
N THR A 170 -0.14 12.91 0.93
CA THR A 170 -0.85 14.19 1.14
C THR A 170 -1.06 14.92 -0.19
N GLU A 171 0.00 15.06 -1.00
CA GLU A 171 -0.08 15.67 -2.34
C GLU A 171 -1.02 14.90 -3.26
N ALA A 172 -0.97 13.56 -3.23
CA ALA A 172 -1.88 12.72 -4.00
C ALA A 172 -3.35 12.93 -3.61
N MET A 173 -3.64 12.99 -2.30
CA MET A 173 -4.98 13.25 -1.80
C MET A 173 -5.49 14.63 -2.21
N GLU A 174 -4.65 15.67 -2.10
CA GLU A 174 -4.98 17.03 -2.52
C GLU A 174 -5.29 17.09 -4.02
N ALA A 175 -4.43 16.51 -4.86
CA ALA A 175 -4.61 16.48 -6.32
C ALA A 175 -5.88 15.73 -6.73
N GLN A 176 -6.24 14.66 -6.01
CA GLN A 176 -7.42 13.84 -6.27
C GLN A 176 -8.70 14.37 -5.59
N GLY A 177 -8.61 15.47 -4.81
CA GLY A 177 -9.74 16.05 -4.10
C GLY A 177 -10.31 15.14 -3.00
N ILE A 178 -9.47 14.30 -2.38
CA ILE A 178 -9.84 13.44 -1.25
C ILE A 178 -9.84 14.31 0.02
N ALA A 179 -10.99 14.39 0.69
CA ALA A 179 -11.15 15.19 1.90
C ALA A 179 -10.58 14.48 3.15
N ASP A 180 -10.12 15.26 4.12
CA ASP A 180 -9.60 14.78 5.41
C ASP A 180 -10.64 14.03 6.25
N ASN A 181 -11.93 14.27 6.01
CA ASN A 181 -13.06 13.73 6.78
C ASN A 181 -13.78 12.56 6.09
N TRP A 182 -13.02 11.81 5.30
CA TRP A 182 -13.51 10.72 4.45
C TRP A 182 -14.39 9.69 5.18
#